data_AF-A0AAV9TEP3-F1
#
_entry.id   AF-A0AAV9TEP3-F1
#
_cell.length_a   1.000
_cell.length_b   1.000
_cell.length_c   1.000
_cell.angle_alpha   90.00
_cell.angle_beta   90.00
_cell.angle_gamma   90.00
#
_symmetry.space_group_name_H-M   'P 1'
#
loop_
_entity.id
_entity.type
_entity.pdbx_description
1 polymer ?
#
loop_
_entity_poly.entity_id
_entity_poly.type
_entity_poly.pdbx_seq_one_letter_code
_entity_poly.pdbx_strand_id
1 'polypeptide(L)'
;MSAYSPARNGASEKGIESVRPEATLERSETVQINGSRFPAPRPLPTAATSLPIGAFATTLTTLSLSLMEWRGVTTTNVYIANFFFLAAFGLLISAQWELTAGNGFGYSVFSAFGLFYAGYGAILTPSFGVAAAYGDDIQQYNNALGLFMIIWSVFVLAYLVASLPTNVVYILIFVFVELAFVAVAASYFSAADGKQAASTGLKKAGGAFAFLAGLVGWYLTFHLLLKDSVVELPLGDTSQYFPKTRKRQE
;
A
#
# COMPACT_ATOMS: atom_id res chain seq x y z
N MET A 1 -59.34 -8.26 -74.91
CA MET A 1 -58.71 -9.47 -74.34
C MET A 1 -58.95 -9.44 -72.83
N SER A 2 -59.49 -10.53 -72.27
CA SER A 2 -59.63 -10.89 -70.83
C SER A 2 -60.47 -9.95 -69.93
N ALA A 3 -61.66 -10.30 -69.45
CA ALA A 3 -62.10 -11.43 -68.60
C ALA A 3 -61.79 -11.27 -67.10
N TYR A 4 -62.89 -11.13 -66.34
CA TYR A 4 -63.21 -11.77 -65.04
C TYR A 4 -62.77 -11.14 -63.69
N SER A 5 -63.80 -10.56 -63.05
CA SER A 5 -64.15 -10.28 -61.62
C SER A 5 -63.69 -11.32 -60.57
N PRO A 6 -63.85 -11.15 -59.20
CA PRO A 6 -64.76 -10.23 -58.51
C PRO A 6 -64.38 -9.64 -57.12
N ALA A 7 -65.16 -8.63 -56.68
CA ALA A 7 -65.88 -8.43 -55.40
C ALA A 7 -65.26 -8.91 -54.04
N ARG A 8 -65.54 -8.34 -52.86
CA ARG A 8 -66.80 -7.80 -52.34
C ARG A 8 -66.58 -7.10 -50.98
N ASN A 9 -67.47 -6.15 -50.72
CA ASN A 9 -67.68 -5.31 -49.53
C ASN A 9 -67.71 -6.01 -48.16
N GLY A 10 -67.44 -5.22 -47.10
CA GLY A 10 -68.44 -5.04 -46.03
C GLY A 10 -67.93 -5.06 -44.59
N ALA A 11 -67.71 -3.87 -44.00
CA ALA A 11 -68.04 -3.48 -42.61
C ALA A 11 -67.39 -2.11 -42.34
N SER A 12 -68.11 -0.99 -42.53
CA SER A 12 -68.95 -0.30 -41.53
C SER A 12 -68.15 0.37 -40.41
N GLU A 13 -68.23 1.70 -40.41
CA GLU A 13 -67.76 2.65 -39.41
C GLU A 13 -68.20 2.33 -37.98
N LYS A 14 -67.30 2.63 -37.03
CA LYS A 14 -67.49 3.24 -35.69
C LYS A 14 -66.08 3.30 -35.08
N GLY A 15 -65.48 4.45 -34.79
CA GLY A 15 -66.02 5.48 -33.91
C GLY A 15 -65.43 5.32 -32.50
N ILE A 16 -64.13 5.64 -32.37
CA ILE A 16 -63.41 6.18 -31.20
C ILE A 16 -63.47 5.39 -29.88
N GLU A 17 -62.32 4.81 -29.48
CA GLU A 17 -61.94 4.76 -28.07
C GLU A 17 -60.44 5.04 -27.92
N SER A 18 -60.12 6.06 -27.11
CA SER A 18 -58.77 6.55 -26.88
C SER A 18 -57.98 5.58 -25.99
N VAL A 19 -57.10 4.79 -26.58
CA VAL A 19 -56.14 3.99 -25.80
C VAL A 19 -55.06 4.93 -25.27
N ARG A 20 -55.16 5.27 -23.98
CA ARG A 20 -54.04 5.85 -23.23
C ARG A 20 -52.87 4.86 -23.30
N PRO A 21 -51.62 5.29 -23.50
CA PRO A 21 -50.50 4.39 -23.29
C PRO A 21 -50.50 4.04 -21.80
N GLU A 22 -50.86 2.80 -21.46
CA GLU A 22 -50.49 2.25 -20.17
C GLU A 22 -48.97 2.38 -20.11
N ALA A 23 -48.49 3.21 -19.19
CA ALA A 23 -47.13 3.08 -18.71
C ALA A 23 -47.09 1.68 -18.07
N THR A 24 -46.60 0.70 -18.83
CA THR A 24 -46.10 -0.55 -18.29
C THR A 24 -44.93 -0.17 -17.41
N LEU A 25 -45.24 0.26 -16.18
CA LEU A 25 -44.35 0.09 -15.06
C LEU A 25 -44.15 -1.42 -15.00
N GLU A 26 -43.11 -1.90 -15.66
CA GLU A 26 -42.46 -3.13 -15.23
C GLU A 26 -42.09 -2.88 -13.78
N ARG A 27 -43.02 -3.25 -12.90
CA ARG A 27 -42.72 -3.53 -11.51
C ARG A 27 -41.76 -4.70 -11.61
N SER A 28 -40.48 -4.37 -11.70
CA SER A 28 -39.41 -5.32 -11.43
C SER A 28 -39.73 -5.82 -10.04
N GLU A 29 -40.43 -6.95 -9.95
CA GLU A 29 -40.40 -7.76 -8.76
C GLU A 29 -38.92 -8.03 -8.59
N THR A 30 -38.29 -7.27 -7.69
CA THR A 30 -37.07 -7.69 -7.06
C THR A 30 -37.41 -9.06 -6.52
N VAL A 31 -37.08 -10.10 -7.28
CA VAL A 31 -36.95 -11.45 -6.78
C VAL A 31 -36.01 -11.24 -5.62
N GLN A 32 -36.57 -11.25 -4.41
CA GLN A 32 -35.82 -11.38 -3.18
C GLN A 32 -35.25 -12.79 -3.29
N ILE A 33 -34.17 -12.94 -4.05
CA ILE A 33 -33.27 -14.06 -3.91
C ILE A 33 -32.94 -13.97 -2.45
N ASN A 34 -33.57 -14.86 -1.68
CA ASN A 34 -33.38 -14.99 -0.25
C ASN A 34 -31.88 -15.13 -0.09
N GLY A 35 -31.24 -13.99 0.18
CA GLY A 35 -29.82 -13.84 -0.04
C GLY A 35 -29.21 -14.83 0.90
N SER A 36 -28.69 -15.93 0.36
CA SER A 36 -27.67 -16.69 1.04
C SER A 36 -26.63 -15.62 1.34
N ARG A 37 -26.66 -15.11 2.58
CA ARG A 37 -25.66 -14.19 3.09
C ARG A 37 -24.38 -14.93 2.83
N PHE A 38 -23.65 -14.55 1.80
CA PHE A 38 -22.30 -15.03 1.62
C PHE A 38 -21.66 -14.79 2.98
N PRO A 39 -21.22 -15.85 3.68
CA PRO A 39 -20.65 -15.67 5.00
C PRO A 39 -19.57 -14.62 4.85
N ALA A 40 -19.62 -13.58 5.69
CA ALA A 40 -18.63 -12.52 5.64
C ALA A 40 -17.23 -13.18 5.59
N PRO A 41 -16.32 -12.72 4.71
CA PRO A 41 -14.99 -13.31 4.61
C PRO A 41 -14.40 -13.45 5.99
N ARG A 42 -13.97 -14.68 6.33
CA ARG A 42 -13.38 -14.93 7.65
C ARG A 42 -12.10 -14.09 7.73
N PRO A 43 -11.90 -13.30 8.79
CA PRO A 43 -10.66 -12.55 8.95
C PRO A 43 -9.49 -13.54 8.94
N LEU A 44 -8.39 -13.13 8.30
CA LEU A 44 -7.19 -13.96 8.24
C LEU A 44 -6.67 -14.25 9.66
N PRO A 45 -5.99 -15.40 9.85
CA PRO A 45 -5.26 -15.65 11.09
C PRO A 45 -4.32 -14.47 11.37
N THR A 46 -4.18 -14.06 12.64
CA THR A 46 -3.32 -12.94 13.02
C THR A 46 -1.88 -13.13 12.54
N ALA A 47 -1.41 -14.38 12.54
CA ALA A 47 -0.10 -14.77 12.03
C ALA A 47 0.10 -14.52 10.51
N ALA A 48 -0.95 -14.39 9.71
CA ALA A 48 -0.80 -14.12 8.27
C ALA A 48 -0.15 -12.75 8.00
N THR A 49 -0.48 -11.75 8.82
CA THR A 49 0.10 -10.40 8.77
C THR A 49 1.54 -10.37 9.30
N SER A 50 2.03 -11.42 9.96
CA SER A 50 3.40 -11.44 10.48
C SER A 50 4.45 -11.52 9.35
N LEU A 51 4.12 -12.18 8.24
CA LEU A 51 5.04 -12.31 7.10
C LEU A 51 5.38 -10.95 6.45
N PRO A 52 4.42 -10.11 6.01
CA PRO A 52 4.76 -8.81 5.42
C PRO A 52 5.50 -7.90 6.39
N ILE A 53 5.11 -7.88 7.68
CA ILE A 53 5.80 -7.08 8.70
C ILE A 53 7.22 -7.59 8.92
N GLY A 54 7.43 -8.91 9.00
CA GLY A 54 8.75 -9.52 9.14
C GLY A 54 9.64 -9.30 7.91
N ALA A 55 9.07 -9.37 6.71
CA ALA A 55 9.78 -9.09 5.46
C ALA A 55 10.24 -7.62 5.38
N PHE A 56 9.35 -6.70 5.75
CA PHE A 56 9.67 -5.28 5.91
C PHE A 56 10.77 -5.07 6.96
N ALA A 57 10.60 -5.63 8.16
CA ALA A 57 11.55 -5.49 9.26
C ALA A 57 12.93 -6.01 8.88
N THR A 58 13.01 -7.20 8.28
CA THR A 58 14.26 -7.82 7.82
C THR A 58 14.96 -6.95 6.77
N THR A 59 14.22 -6.49 5.77
CA THR A 59 14.77 -5.69 4.67
C THR A 59 15.26 -4.33 5.17
N LEU A 60 14.49 -3.67 6.03
CA LEU A 60 14.84 -2.37 6.59
C LEU A 60 16.01 -2.46 7.57
N THR A 61 16.02 -3.44 8.49
CA THR A 61 17.17 -3.64 9.38
C THR A 61 18.43 -3.96 8.59
N THR A 62 18.39 -4.88 7.62
CA THR A 62 19.59 -5.23 6.84
C THR A 62 20.15 -4.04 6.06
N LEU A 63 19.30 -3.23 5.41
CA LEU A 63 19.72 -1.99 4.76
C LEU A 63 20.32 -0.99 5.76
N SER A 64 19.68 -0.81 6.91
CA SER A 64 20.10 0.18 7.90
C SER A 64 21.52 -0.04 8.43
N LEU A 65 21.96 -1.30 8.55
CA LEU A 65 23.31 -1.66 8.99
C LEU A 65 24.37 -1.09 8.03
N SER A 66 24.13 -1.16 6.72
CA SER A 66 25.02 -0.58 5.72
C SER A 66 24.88 0.93 5.59
N LEU A 67 23.70 1.50 5.80
CA LEU A 67 23.55 2.97 5.87
C LEU A 67 24.34 3.56 7.03
N MET A 68 24.45 2.83 8.14
CA MET A 68 25.30 3.19 9.28
C MET A 68 26.78 2.82 9.08
N GLU A 69 27.13 2.19 7.96
CA GLU A 69 28.48 1.70 7.63
C GLU A 69 29.05 0.70 8.64
N TRP A 70 28.19 -0.11 9.25
CA TRP A 70 28.64 -1.15 10.18
C TRP A 70 29.56 -2.12 9.45
N ARG A 71 30.66 -2.50 10.12
CA ARG A 71 31.73 -3.32 9.53
C ARG A 71 32.36 -2.72 8.26
N GLY A 72 32.22 -1.41 8.03
CA GLY A 72 32.75 -0.72 6.85
C GLY A 72 31.98 -1.01 5.56
N VAL A 73 30.78 -1.59 5.63
CA VAL A 73 29.98 -1.92 4.45
C VAL A 73 29.21 -0.68 3.99
N THR A 74 29.65 -0.08 2.89
CA THR A 74 29.04 1.12 2.29
C THR A 74 28.20 0.82 1.04
N THR A 75 28.45 -0.33 0.40
CA THR A 75 27.77 -0.77 -0.82
C THR A 75 26.51 -1.57 -0.47
N THR A 76 25.35 -1.14 -0.96
CA THR A 76 24.05 -1.75 -0.63
C THR A 76 23.55 -2.77 -1.66
N ASN A 77 24.31 -3.04 -2.73
CA ASN A 77 23.87 -3.90 -3.84
C ASN A 77 23.57 -5.34 -3.42
N VAL A 78 24.19 -5.84 -2.34
CA VAL A 78 23.88 -7.18 -1.79
C VAL A 78 22.41 -7.30 -1.36
N TYR A 79 21.75 -6.17 -1.03
CA TYR A 79 20.35 -6.14 -0.60
C TYR A 79 19.36 -6.05 -1.76
N ILE A 80 19.81 -5.96 -3.01
CA ILE A 80 18.92 -6.01 -4.19
C ILE A 80 18.06 -7.28 -4.17
N ALA A 81 18.64 -8.41 -3.75
CA ALA A 81 17.89 -9.65 -3.57
C ALA A 81 16.76 -9.50 -2.54
N ASN A 82 17.03 -8.86 -1.39
CA ASN A 82 15.99 -8.58 -0.39
C ASN A 82 14.93 -7.63 -0.95
N PHE A 83 15.32 -6.58 -1.68
CA PHE A 83 14.39 -5.61 -2.23
C PHE A 83 13.38 -6.22 -3.20
N PHE A 84 13.83 -7.09 -4.11
CA PHE A 84 12.92 -7.72 -5.07
C PHE A 84 12.19 -8.93 -4.49
N PHE A 85 12.90 -9.86 -3.86
CA PHE A 85 12.31 -11.15 -3.50
C PHE A 85 11.59 -11.14 -2.16
N LEU A 86 12.22 -10.57 -1.13
CA LEU A 86 11.63 -10.56 0.20
C LEU A 86 10.63 -9.42 0.36
N ALA A 87 11.03 -8.20 0.00
CA ALA A 87 10.21 -7.02 0.18
C ALA A 87 9.19 -6.88 -0.96
N ALA A 88 9.59 -6.65 -2.21
CA ALA A 88 8.62 -6.35 -3.27
C ALA A 88 7.62 -7.49 -3.48
N PHE A 89 8.08 -8.70 -3.81
CA PHE A 89 7.17 -9.83 -3.99
C PHE A 89 6.47 -10.23 -2.70
N GLY A 90 7.19 -10.35 -1.58
CA GLY A 90 6.59 -10.73 -0.30
C GLY A 90 5.49 -9.76 0.15
N LEU A 91 5.77 -8.45 0.17
CA LEU A 91 4.81 -7.42 0.58
C LEU A 91 3.63 -7.31 -0.39
N LEU A 92 3.87 -7.33 -1.70
CA LEU A 92 2.78 -7.19 -2.68
C LEU A 92 1.85 -8.38 -2.68
N ILE A 93 2.39 -9.60 -2.55
CA ILE A 93 1.57 -10.81 -2.43
C ILE A 93 0.77 -10.76 -1.13
N SER A 94 1.42 -10.48 0.00
CA SER A 94 0.75 -10.34 1.30
C SER A 94 -0.31 -9.24 1.32
N ALA A 95 -0.11 -8.13 0.61
CA ALA A 95 -1.09 -7.06 0.51
C ALA A 95 -2.42 -7.55 -0.08
N GLN A 96 -2.39 -8.44 -1.08
CA GLN A 96 -3.63 -8.96 -1.68
C GLN A 96 -4.46 -9.73 -0.67
N TRP A 97 -3.79 -10.47 0.21
CA TRP A 97 -4.44 -11.18 1.31
C TRP A 97 -5.08 -10.21 2.31
N GLU A 98 -4.40 -9.11 2.67
CA GLU A 98 -5.00 -8.06 3.52
C GLU A 98 -6.27 -7.45 2.90
N LEU A 99 -6.27 -7.23 1.58
CA LEU A 99 -7.46 -6.73 0.89
C LEU A 99 -8.63 -7.71 0.99
N THR A 100 -8.38 -9.01 0.79
CA THR A 100 -9.42 -10.06 0.93
C THR A 100 -9.92 -10.21 2.37
N ALA A 101 -9.09 -9.90 3.37
CA ALA A 101 -9.46 -9.88 4.79
C ALA A 101 -10.22 -8.61 5.20
N GLY A 102 -10.38 -7.64 4.30
CA GLY A 102 -11.02 -6.35 4.59
C GLY A 102 -10.10 -5.33 5.29
N ASN A 103 -8.80 -5.60 5.40
CA ASN A 103 -7.82 -4.67 5.95
C ASN A 103 -7.25 -3.75 4.87
N GLY A 104 -8.05 -2.74 4.48
CA GLY A 104 -7.65 -1.77 3.44
C GLY A 104 -6.42 -0.94 3.80
N PHE A 105 -6.21 -0.65 5.10
CA PHE A 105 -5.03 0.07 5.56
C PHE A 105 -3.76 -0.77 5.37
N GLY A 106 -3.77 -2.03 5.83
CA GLY A 106 -2.68 -2.98 5.64
C GLY A 106 -2.35 -3.21 4.17
N TYR A 107 -3.37 -3.42 3.33
CA TYR A 107 -3.21 -3.52 1.87
C TYR A 107 -2.44 -2.32 1.29
N SER A 108 -2.87 -1.11 1.64
CA SER A 108 -2.26 0.11 1.10
C SER A 108 -0.80 0.25 1.55
N VAL A 109 -0.54 0.07 2.84
CA VAL A 109 0.80 0.16 3.44
C VAL A 109 1.76 -0.87 2.82
N PHE A 110 1.37 -2.14 2.78
CA PHE A 110 2.24 -3.20 2.25
C PHE A 110 2.48 -3.04 0.76
N SER A 111 1.47 -2.65 -0.01
CA SER A 111 1.64 -2.36 -1.43
C SER A 111 2.61 -1.20 -1.66
N ALA A 112 2.44 -0.09 -0.92
CA ALA A 112 3.29 1.08 -1.02
C ALA A 112 4.76 0.77 -0.73
N PHE A 113 5.05 0.12 0.41
CA PHE A 113 6.43 -0.24 0.76
C PHE A 113 7.02 -1.30 -0.17
N GLY A 114 6.22 -2.27 -0.62
CA GLY A 114 6.66 -3.25 -1.62
C GLY A 114 7.09 -2.57 -2.92
N LEU A 115 6.31 -1.60 -3.41
CA LEU A 115 6.65 -0.82 -4.61
C LEU A 115 7.83 0.13 -4.38
N PHE A 116 7.95 0.73 -3.20
CA PHE A 116 9.13 1.51 -2.84
C PHE A 116 10.40 0.66 -2.94
N TYR A 117 10.42 -0.53 -2.32
CA TYR A 117 11.58 -1.41 -2.38
C TYR A 117 11.86 -1.91 -3.79
N ALA A 118 10.82 -2.22 -4.59
CA ALA A 118 11.01 -2.56 -6.00
C ALA A 118 11.67 -1.43 -6.78
N GLY A 119 11.18 -0.19 -6.60
CA GLY A 119 11.72 1.00 -7.26
C GLY A 119 13.15 1.31 -6.82
N TYR A 120 13.41 1.27 -5.52
CA TYR A 120 14.76 1.52 -4.97
C TYR A 120 15.75 0.42 -5.36
N GLY A 121 15.32 -0.84 -5.35
CA GLY A 121 16.10 -1.96 -5.88
C GLY A 121 16.39 -1.80 -7.37
N ALA A 122 15.44 -1.26 -8.15
CA ALA A 122 15.64 -1.03 -9.57
C ALA A 122 16.68 0.08 -9.83
N ILE A 123 16.63 1.18 -9.07
CA ILE A 123 17.63 2.25 -9.12
C ILE A 123 19.04 1.71 -8.87
N LEU A 124 19.20 0.82 -7.88
CA LEU A 124 20.49 0.26 -7.50
C LEU A 124 20.99 -0.87 -8.41
N THR A 125 20.11 -1.47 -9.20
CA THR A 125 20.45 -2.61 -10.06
C THR A 125 21.10 -2.10 -11.36
N PRO A 126 22.40 -2.40 -11.60
CA PRO A 126 23.12 -1.83 -12.74
C PRO A 126 22.48 -2.13 -14.10
N SER A 127 21.86 -3.31 -14.26
CA SER A 127 21.24 -3.73 -15.52
C SER A 127 20.03 -2.89 -15.94
N PHE A 128 19.38 -2.16 -15.01
CA PHE A 128 18.31 -1.23 -15.38
C PHE A 128 18.82 0.12 -15.86
N GLY A 129 20.13 0.40 -15.75
CA GLY A 129 20.76 1.57 -16.35
C GLY A 129 20.36 2.92 -15.74
N VAL A 130 19.67 2.95 -14.60
CA VAL A 130 19.21 4.21 -13.98
C VAL A 130 20.38 5.12 -13.64
N ALA A 131 21.37 4.64 -12.90
CA ALA A 131 22.57 5.42 -12.58
C ALA A 131 23.39 5.76 -13.84
N ALA A 132 23.45 4.84 -14.81
CA ALA A 132 24.20 5.04 -16.06
C ALA A 132 23.62 6.17 -16.92
N ALA A 133 22.31 6.44 -16.84
CA ALA A 133 21.66 7.52 -17.57
C ALA A 133 22.16 8.92 -17.17
N TYR A 134 22.75 9.08 -15.98
CA TYR A 134 23.31 10.34 -15.51
C TYR A 134 24.78 10.54 -15.89
N GLY A 135 25.48 9.50 -16.37
CA GLY A 135 26.90 9.58 -16.75
C GLY A 135 27.77 10.11 -15.60
N ASP A 136 28.53 11.18 -15.88
CA ASP A 136 29.40 11.85 -14.91
C ASP A 136 28.67 12.91 -14.06
N ASP A 137 27.39 13.18 -14.31
CA ASP A 137 26.59 14.15 -13.54
C ASP A 137 26.06 13.55 -12.23
N ILE A 138 26.99 13.30 -11.31
CA ILE A 138 26.72 12.77 -9.97
C ILE A 138 25.88 13.74 -9.14
N GLN A 139 25.97 15.04 -9.42
CA GLN A 139 25.16 16.06 -8.73
C GLN A 139 23.68 15.92 -9.10
N GLN A 140 23.36 15.83 -10.38
CA GLN A 140 21.99 15.62 -10.85
C GLN A 140 21.45 14.28 -10.36
N TYR A 141 22.25 13.22 -10.38
CA TYR A 141 21.85 11.91 -9.85
C TYR A 141 21.47 11.99 -8.36
N ASN A 142 22.29 12.63 -7.53
CA ASN A 142 21.98 12.81 -6.11
C ASN A 142 20.73 13.66 -5.88
N ASN A 143 20.54 14.75 -6.65
CA ASN A 143 19.31 15.52 -6.58
C ASN A 143 18.08 14.68 -6.93
N ALA A 144 18.15 13.84 -7.96
CA ALA A 144 17.06 12.94 -8.33
C ALA A 144 16.75 11.92 -7.23
N LEU A 145 17.76 11.34 -6.59
CA LEU A 145 17.58 10.43 -5.45
C LEU A 145 16.97 11.14 -4.24
N GLY A 146 17.40 12.36 -3.94
CA GLY A 146 16.81 13.19 -2.88
C GLY A 146 15.34 13.48 -3.14
N LEU A 147 14.99 13.86 -4.38
CA LEU A 147 13.60 14.10 -4.81
C LEU A 147 12.75 12.82 -4.73
N PHE A 148 13.30 11.69 -5.14
CA PHE A 148 12.65 10.39 -4.98
C PHE A 148 12.36 10.11 -3.50
N MET A 149 13.35 10.22 -2.62
CA MET A 149 13.17 9.93 -1.19
C MET A 149 12.20 10.91 -0.50
N ILE A 150 12.25 12.20 -0.82
CA ILE A 150 11.39 13.19 -0.15
C ILE A 150 9.91 13.04 -0.53
N ILE A 151 9.59 12.71 -1.79
CA ILE A 151 8.18 12.50 -2.18
C ILE A 151 7.63 11.22 -1.55
N TRP A 152 8.46 10.19 -1.41
CA TRP A 152 8.08 9.00 -0.63
C TRP A 152 7.89 9.31 0.85
N SER A 153 8.68 10.23 1.43
CA SER A 153 8.46 10.73 2.80
C SER A 153 7.08 11.35 2.95
N VAL A 154 6.63 12.20 2.02
CA VAL A 154 5.27 12.76 2.04
C VAL A 154 4.21 11.66 2.07
N PHE A 155 4.45 10.56 1.36
CA PHE A 155 3.53 9.43 1.36
C PHE A 155 3.57 8.64 2.68
N VAL A 156 4.74 8.45 3.28
CA VAL A 156 4.89 7.85 4.62
C VAL A 156 4.22 8.70 5.69
N LEU A 157 4.32 10.03 5.61
CA LEU A 157 3.63 10.96 6.51
C LEU A 157 2.12 10.78 6.47
N ALA A 158 1.53 10.55 5.28
CA ALA A 158 0.11 10.25 5.17
C ALA A 158 -0.26 8.96 5.92
N TYR A 159 0.58 7.92 5.83
CA TYR A 159 0.39 6.69 6.61
C TYR A 159 0.61 6.88 8.10
N LEU A 160 1.57 7.71 8.52
CA LEU A 160 1.78 8.06 9.91
C LEU A 160 0.52 8.66 10.52
N VAL A 161 -0.08 9.66 9.86
CA VAL A 161 -1.32 10.28 10.31
C VAL A 161 -2.47 9.27 10.32
N ALA A 162 -2.60 8.45 9.27
CA ALA A 162 -3.63 7.42 9.19
C ALA A 162 -3.45 6.29 10.22
N SER A 163 -2.23 6.07 10.73
CA SER A 163 -1.92 5.03 11.72
C SER A 163 -2.29 5.42 13.15
N LEU A 164 -2.53 6.71 13.45
CA LEU A 164 -2.81 7.19 14.80
C LEU A 164 -3.92 6.41 15.56
N PRO A 165 -5.02 5.98 14.90
CA PRO A 165 -6.07 5.21 15.57
C PRO A 165 -5.77 3.71 15.74
N THR A 166 -4.58 3.23 15.36
CA THR A 166 -4.25 1.79 15.36
C THR A 166 -3.68 1.32 16.71
N ASN A 167 -2.38 1.50 16.94
CA ASN A 167 -1.69 1.27 18.21
C ASN A 167 -0.33 1.98 18.20
N VAL A 168 0.26 2.12 19.38
CA VAL A 168 1.55 2.82 19.57
C VAL A 168 2.67 2.18 18.75
N VAL A 169 2.70 0.85 18.63
CA VAL A 169 3.74 0.13 17.88
C VAL A 169 3.73 0.49 16.39
N TYR A 170 2.57 0.52 15.73
CA TYR A 170 2.46 0.97 14.34
C TYR A 170 2.88 2.43 14.18
N ILE A 171 2.43 3.30 15.11
CA ILE A 171 2.80 4.73 15.08
C ILE A 171 4.32 4.88 15.16
N LEU A 172 4.98 4.17 16.08
CA LEU A 172 6.44 4.22 16.23
C LEU A 172 7.17 3.75 14.97
N ILE A 173 6.69 2.69 14.30
CA ILE A 173 7.25 2.25 13.02
C ILE A 173 7.19 3.42 12.02
N PHE A 174 6.02 4.02 11.83
CA PHE A 174 5.87 5.12 10.88
C PHE A 174 6.66 6.37 11.24
N VAL A 175 6.76 6.74 12.52
CA VAL A 175 7.58 7.87 12.97
C VAL A 175 9.05 7.64 12.62
N PHE A 176 9.58 6.46 12.93
CA PHE A 176 10.98 6.16 12.64
C PHE A 176 11.24 6.03 11.13
N VAL A 177 10.31 5.48 10.36
CA VAL A 177 10.42 5.43 8.89
C VAL A 177 10.39 6.83 8.30
N GLU A 178 9.50 7.72 8.77
CA GLU A 178 9.43 9.11 8.32
C GLU A 178 10.77 9.82 8.54
N LEU A 179 11.30 9.76 9.76
CA LEU A 179 12.60 10.35 10.09
C LEU A 179 13.73 9.75 9.27
N ALA A 180 13.68 8.45 8.96
CA ALA A 180 14.65 7.80 8.10
C ALA A 180 14.60 8.33 6.66
N PHE A 181 13.41 8.45 6.08
CA PHE A 181 13.24 8.92 4.70
C PHE A 181 13.67 10.39 4.55
N VAL A 182 13.26 11.26 5.48
CA VAL A 182 13.71 12.66 5.51
C VAL A 182 15.23 12.76 5.63
N ALA A 183 15.85 12.02 6.55
CA ALA A 183 17.30 12.06 6.76
C ALA A 183 18.07 11.52 5.55
N VAL A 184 17.60 10.45 4.92
CA VAL A 184 18.22 9.91 3.70
C VAL A 184 18.04 10.87 2.52
N ALA A 185 16.88 11.49 2.33
CA ALA A 185 16.67 12.52 1.31
C ALA A 185 17.65 13.69 1.50
N ALA A 186 17.75 14.21 2.73
CA ALA A 186 18.69 15.27 3.09
C ALA A 186 20.15 14.87 2.87
N SER A 187 20.49 13.57 3.06
CA SER A 187 21.83 13.07 2.77
C SER A 187 22.17 13.17 1.28
N TYR A 188 21.23 12.87 0.39
CA TYR A 188 21.42 13.00 -1.05
C TYR A 188 21.54 14.45 -1.49
N PHE A 189 20.68 15.34 -0.99
CA PHE A 189 20.81 16.78 -1.28
C PHE A 189 22.13 17.36 -0.75
N SER A 190 22.57 16.94 0.43
CA SER A 190 23.88 17.36 0.98
C SER A 190 25.04 16.85 0.12
N ALA A 191 24.93 15.65 -0.46
CA ALA A 191 25.93 15.14 -1.40
C ALA A 191 25.95 15.97 -2.70
N ALA A 192 24.78 16.34 -3.22
CA ALA A 192 24.65 17.21 -4.39
C ALA A 192 25.21 18.62 -4.15
N ASP A 193 25.11 19.13 -2.92
CA ASP A 193 25.72 20.39 -2.48
C ASP A 193 27.24 20.31 -2.25
N GLY A 194 27.86 19.14 -2.44
CA GLY A 194 29.28 18.90 -2.16
C GLY A 194 29.64 18.78 -0.66
N LYS A 195 28.65 18.72 0.23
CA LYS A 195 28.83 18.65 1.70
C LYS A 195 28.95 17.20 2.18
N GLN A 196 30.03 16.51 1.81
CA GLN A 196 30.11 15.06 2.05
C GLN A 196 30.10 14.63 3.51
N ALA A 197 30.74 15.37 4.41
CA ALA A 197 30.68 15.04 5.84
C ALA A 197 29.25 15.09 6.39
N ALA A 198 28.47 16.10 5.96
CA ALA A 198 27.06 16.22 6.34
C ALA A 198 26.21 15.11 5.69
N SER A 199 26.46 14.79 4.42
CA SER A 199 25.79 13.68 3.73
C SER A 199 25.98 12.36 4.48
N THR A 200 27.22 11.99 4.82
CA THR A 200 27.50 10.76 5.58
C THR A 200 26.80 10.78 6.94
N GLY A 201 26.86 11.91 7.67
CA GLY A 201 26.18 12.05 8.95
C GLY A 201 24.66 11.84 8.86
N LEU A 202 24.02 12.48 7.88
CA LEU A 202 22.57 12.35 7.63
C LEU A 202 22.19 10.94 7.17
N LYS A 203 23.02 10.31 6.33
CA LYS A 203 22.81 8.93 5.88
C LYS A 203 22.87 7.95 7.06
N LYS A 204 23.83 8.13 7.97
CA LYS A 204 23.94 7.34 9.21
C LYS A 204 22.76 7.58 10.15
N ALA A 205 22.32 8.83 10.30
CA ALA A 205 21.12 9.16 11.07
C ALA A 205 19.87 8.49 10.50
N GLY A 206 19.69 8.54 9.17
CA GLY A 206 18.60 7.83 8.49
C GLY A 206 18.68 6.32 8.67
N GLY A 207 19.88 5.75 8.61
CA GLY A 207 20.15 4.36 8.97
C GLY A 207 19.74 4.04 10.41
N ALA A 208 20.09 4.87 11.39
CA ALA A 208 19.72 4.64 12.79
C ALA A 208 18.19 4.61 12.99
N PHE A 209 17.46 5.55 12.39
CA PHE A 209 16.00 5.55 12.46
C PHE A 209 15.39 4.33 11.74
N ALA A 210 15.90 3.96 10.56
CA ALA A 210 15.49 2.76 9.85
C ALA A 210 15.73 1.49 10.67
N PHE A 211 16.86 1.42 11.40
CA PHE A 211 17.16 0.32 12.30
C PHE A 211 16.15 0.23 13.44
N LEU A 212 15.84 1.36 14.09
CA LEU A 212 14.82 1.42 15.15
C LEU A 212 13.44 1.01 14.63
N ALA A 213 13.01 1.52 13.47
CA ALA A 213 11.78 1.09 12.81
C ALA A 213 11.76 -0.43 12.58
N GLY A 214 12.87 -0.99 12.11
CA GLY A 214 13.01 -2.42 11.88
C GLY A 214 12.95 -3.24 13.19
N LEU A 215 13.54 -2.76 14.29
CA LEU A 215 13.42 -3.42 15.60
C LEU A 215 11.99 -3.42 16.13
N VAL A 216 11.27 -2.31 15.98
CA VAL A 216 9.84 -2.24 16.34
C VAL A 216 9.00 -3.14 15.42
N GLY A 217 9.35 -3.24 14.14
CA GLY A 217 8.76 -4.20 13.19
C GLY A 217 9.00 -5.66 13.59
N TRP A 218 10.21 -5.99 14.07
CA TRP A 218 10.50 -7.31 14.63
C TRP A 218 9.64 -7.60 15.85
N TYR A 219 9.50 -6.64 16.78
CA TYR A 219 8.62 -6.77 17.93
C TYR A 219 7.17 -7.06 17.52
N LEU A 220 6.64 -6.32 16.53
CA LEU A 220 5.29 -6.57 16.00
C LEU A 220 5.18 -7.95 15.35
N THR A 221 6.20 -8.38 14.61
CA THR A 221 6.26 -9.73 14.02
C THR A 221 6.16 -10.80 15.09
N PHE A 222 6.94 -10.67 16.17
CA PHE A 222 6.89 -11.60 17.31
C PHE A 222 5.52 -11.59 17.99
N HIS A 223 4.93 -10.42 18.23
CA HIS A 223 3.57 -10.34 18.77
C HIS A 223 2.59 -11.13 17.90
N LEU A 224 2.57 -10.91 16.58
CA LEU A 224 1.63 -11.55 15.66
C LEU A 224 1.81 -13.08 15.60
N LEU A 225 3.04 -13.58 15.76
CA LEU A 225 3.33 -15.02 15.79
C LEU A 225 2.94 -15.68 17.13
N LEU A 226 3.10 -14.96 18.24
CA LEU A 226 2.93 -15.52 19.59
C LEU A 226 1.51 -15.36 20.14
N LYS A 227 0.74 -14.38 19.64
CA LYS A 227 -0.56 -13.99 20.19
C LYS A 227 -1.54 -15.16 20.36
N ASP A 228 -1.60 -16.04 19.35
CA ASP A 228 -2.59 -17.12 19.31
C ASP A 228 -2.08 -18.42 19.98
N SER A 229 -0.85 -18.45 20.52
CA SER A 229 -0.21 -19.70 20.98
C SER A 229 0.56 -19.61 22.30
N VAL A 230 1.29 -18.52 22.56
CA VAL A 230 2.25 -18.44 23.68
C VAL A 230 1.92 -17.27 24.62
N VAL A 231 1.89 -16.05 24.10
CA VAL A 231 1.74 -14.83 24.90
C VAL A 231 1.30 -13.65 24.03
N GLU A 232 0.45 -12.79 24.59
CA GLU A 232 0.05 -11.53 23.97
C GLU A 232 0.93 -10.38 24.48
N LEU A 233 1.78 -9.84 23.60
CA LEU A 233 2.65 -8.71 23.92
C LEU A 233 1.90 -7.37 23.80
N PRO A 234 2.17 -6.36 24.65
CA PRO A 234 1.41 -5.11 24.64
C PRO A 234 1.71 -4.21 23.43
N LEU A 235 0.68 -3.90 22.62
CA LEU A 235 0.83 -2.97 21.48
C LEU A 235 0.55 -1.50 21.79
N GLY A 236 -0.10 -1.21 22.94
CA GLY A 236 -0.50 0.13 23.35
C GLY A 236 -1.71 0.65 22.56
N ASP A 237 -2.92 0.41 23.06
CA ASP A 237 -4.16 0.82 22.40
C ASP A 237 -4.34 2.36 22.43
N THR A 238 -4.61 2.94 21.27
CA THR A 238 -4.84 4.39 21.09
C THR A 238 -6.33 4.73 20.93
N SER A 239 -7.23 3.76 21.02
CA SER A 239 -8.68 3.93 20.87
C SER A 239 -9.28 5.01 21.77
N GLN A 240 -8.71 5.21 22.96
CA GLN A 240 -9.11 6.26 23.91
C GLN A 240 -8.90 7.69 23.40
N TYR A 241 -7.92 7.90 22.51
CA TYR A 241 -7.58 9.21 21.94
C TYR A 241 -8.24 9.45 20.58
N PHE A 242 -8.57 8.38 19.86
CA PHE A 242 -9.15 8.42 18.51
C PHE A 242 -10.47 7.63 18.44
N PRO A 243 -11.56 8.16 19.03
CA PRO A 243 -12.85 7.50 18.99
C PRO A 243 -13.32 7.34 17.53
N LYS A 244 -13.75 6.13 17.17
CA LYS A 244 -14.26 5.84 15.82
C LYS A 244 -15.47 6.73 15.55
N THR A 245 -15.41 7.54 14.49
CA THR A 245 -16.55 8.32 14.02
C THR A 245 -17.65 7.37 13.58
N ARG A 246 -18.60 7.10 14.47
CA ARG A 246 -19.76 6.24 14.18
C ARG A 246 -20.60 6.94 13.13
N LYS A 247 -20.59 6.45 11.88
CA LYS A 247 -21.59 6.84 10.88
C LYS A 247 -22.96 6.52 11.46
N ARG A 248 -23.79 7.54 11.71
CA ARG A 248 -25.24 7.36 11.86
C ARG A 248 -25.71 6.71 10.56
N GLN A 249 -26.19 5.47 10.65
CA GLN A 249 -27.08 4.92 9.65
C GLN A 249 -28.41 5.64 9.89
N GLU A 250 -28.74 6.59 9.01
CA GLU A 250 -30.10 7.08 8.81
C GLU A 250 -30.79 6.20 7.77
#